data_AF-A0A1G8NDR2-F1
#
_entry.id   AF-A0A1G8NDR2-F1
#
_cell.length_a   1.000
_cell.length_b   1.000
_cell.length_c   1.000
_cell.angle_alpha   90.00
_cell.angle_beta   90.00
_cell.angle_gamma   90.00
#
_symmetry.space_group_name_H-M   'P 1'
#
loop_
_entity.id
_entity.type
_entity.pdbx_description
1 polymer ?
#
loop_
_entity_poly.entity_id
_entity_poly.type
_entity_poly.pdbx_seq_one_letter_code
_entity_poly.pdbx_strand_id
1 'polypeptide(L)' 'MPEHIIHLTDADRTLIERVQEERGLPSLEAAAEWLIKTRLRRAARTSTGRGRALYLVDRVAGTKGFA' A
#
# COMPACT_ATOMS: atom_id res chain seq x y z
N MET A 1 13.39 -2.66 -9.68
CA MET A 1 12.45 -1.55 -9.91
C MET A 1 13.26 -0.39 -10.47
N PRO A 2 12.72 0.45 -11.37
CA PRO A 2 13.45 1.62 -11.85
C PRO A 2 13.75 2.56 -10.66
N GLU A 3 14.97 3.06 -10.60
CA GLU A 3 15.35 4.12 -9.66
C GLU A 3 14.97 5.48 -10.25
N HIS A 4 14.29 6.32 -9.47
CA HIS A 4 13.89 7.65 -9.88
C HIS A 4 14.24 8.65 -8.78
N ILE A 5 14.93 9.72 -9.14
CA ILE A 5 15.32 10.78 -8.21
C ILE A 5 14.15 11.76 -8.10
N ILE A 6 13.64 11.93 -6.88
CA ILE A 6 12.62 12.94 -6.58
C ILE A 6 13.30 14.08 -5.85
N HIS A 7 13.23 15.28 -6.41
CA HIS A 7 13.72 16.48 -5.74
C HIS A 7 12.69 16.96 -4.72
N LEU A 8 13.12 17.09 -3.47
CA LEU A 8 12.30 17.52 -2.35
C LEU A 8 12.63 18.97 -1.99
N THR A 9 11.62 19.74 -1.59
CA THR A 9 11.88 21.02 -0.93
C THR A 9 12.37 20.80 0.51
N ASP A 10 12.97 21.82 1.12
CA ASP A 10 13.40 21.74 2.53
C ASP A 10 12.21 21.48 3.47
N ALA A 11 11.03 22.02 3.13
CA ALA A 11 9.80 21.78 3.87
C ALA A 11 9.35 20.31 3.78
N ASP A 12 9.41 19.72 2.58
CA ASP A 12 9.10 18.29 2.39
C ASP A 12 10.08 17.42 3.18
N ARG A 13 11.38 17.76 3.14
CA ARG A 13 12.42 17.04 3.87
C ARG A 13 12.17 17.07 5.38
N THR A 14 11.88 18.24 5.94
CA THR A 14 11.58 18.43 7.36
C THR A 14 10.39 17.57 7.80
N LEU A 15 9.34 17.49 6.98
CA LEU A 15 8.17 16.65 7.26
C LEU A 15 8.52 15.16 7.27
N ILE A 16 9.35 14.71 6.33
CA ILE A 16 9.77 13.31 6.24
C ILE A 16 10.70 12.94 7.41
N GLU A 17 11.61 13.83 7.82
CA GLU A 17 12.49 13.64 8.99
C GLU A 17 11.66 13.45 10.26
N ARG A 18 10.63 14.27 10.46
CA ARG A 18 9.70 14.09 11.59
C ARG A 18 9.03 12.72 11.58
N VAL A 19 8.59 12.25 10.42
CA VAL A 19 7.99 10.91 10.28
C VAL A 19 9.03 9.81 10.56
N GLN A 20 10.28 10.01 10.15
CA GLN A 20 11.38 9.09 10.44
C GLN A 20 11.56 8.92 11.95
N GLU A 21 11.65 10.01 12.69
CA GLU A 21 11.80 10.01 14.16
C GLU A 21 10.58 9.39 14.85
N GLU A 22 9.36 9.81 14.49
CA GLU A 22 8.11 9.31 15.09
C GLU A 22 7.88 7.81 14.87
N ARG A 23 8.48 7.23 13.84
CA ARG A 23 8.34 5.81 13.47
C ARG A 23 9.58 4.98 13.74
N GLY A 24 10.68 5.59 14.19
CA GLY A 24 11.96 4.92 14.40
C GLY A 24 12.52 4.28 13.12
N LEU A 25 12.39 4.98 11.98
CA LEU A 25 12.82 4.45 10.68
C LEU A 25 14.32 4.68 10.45
N PRO A 26 15.00 3.75 9.75
CA PRO A 26 16.46 3.75 9.67
C PRO A 26 17.03 4.84 8.76
N SER A 27 16.22 5.41 7.86
CA SER A 27 16.66 6.47 6.95
C SER A 27 15.49 7.34 6.49
N LEU A 28 15.83 8.49 5.88
CA LEU A 28 14.88 9.41 5.27
C LEU A 28 14.12 8.74 4.12
N GLU A 29 14.81 7.94 3.31
CA GLU A 29 14.24 7.17 2.20
C GLU A 29 13.23 6.15 2.70
N ALA A 30 13.53 5.46 3.81
CA ALA A 30 12.60 4.52 4.43
C ALA A 30 11.32 5.22 4.93
N ALA A 31 11.44 6.45 5.46
CA ALA A 31 10.30 7.27 5.85
C ALA A 31 9.47 7.75 4.65
N ALA A 32 10.11 8.20 3.58
CA ALA A 32 9.44 8.55 2.33
C ALA A 32 8.68 7.35 1.74
N GLU A 33 9.33 6.19 1.67
CA GLU A 33 8.72 4.94 1.20
C GLU A 33 7.51 4.56 2.07
N TRP A 34 7.64 4.68 3.39
CA TRP A 34 6.56 4.39 4.33
C TRP A 34 5.34 5.30 4.12
N LEU A 35 5.55 6.61 3.89
CA LEU A 35 4.49 7.58 3.61
C LEU A 35 3.74 7.21 2.31
N ILE A 36 4.48 6.96 1.24
CA ILE A 36 3.91 6.59 -0.07
C ILE A 36 3.09 5.30 0.06
N LYS A 37 3.68 4.24 0.63
CA LYS A 37 2.99 2.96 0.83
C LYS A 37 1.74 3.12 1.69
N THR A 38 1.80 3.95 2.74
CA THR A 38 0.65 4.22 3.61
C THR A 38 -0.48 4.94 2.86
N ARG A 39 -0.16 5.95 2.06
CA ARG A 39 -1.15 6.67 1.24
C ARG A 39 -1.78 5.76 0.19
N LEU A 40 -0.98 4.93 -0.48
CA LEU A 40 -1.46 3.95 -1.47
C LEU A 40 -2.38 2.91 -0.84
N ARG A 41 -2.00 2.33 0.30
CA ARG A 41 -2.86 1.38 1.03
C ARG A 41 -4.20 2.01 1.42
N ARG A 42 -4.19 3.27 1.89
CA ARG A 42 -5.44 4.01 2.21
C ARG A 42 -6.28 4.22 0.95
N ALA A 43 -5.65 4.66 -0.14
CA ALA A 43 -6.33 4.90 -1.41
C ALA A 43 -6.98 3.62 -1.96
N ALA A 44 -6.26 2.51 -1.95
CA ALA A 44 -6.74 1.22 -2.42
C ALA A 44 -7.96 0.72 -1.64
N ARG A 45 -7.97 0.94 -0.31
CA ARG A 45 -9.12 0.61 0.56
C ARG A 45 -10.35 1.45 0.24
N THR A 46 -10.16 2.70 -0.20
CA THR A 46 -11.27 3.60 -0.55
C THR A 46 -11.75 3.42 -2.00
N SER A 47 -10.85 3.10 -2.94
CA SER A 47 -11.17 3.04 -4.37
C SER A 47 -11.84 1.75 -4.81
N THR A 48 -11.66 0.65 -4.07
CA THR A 48 -12.20 -0.67 -4.43
C THR A 48 -13.55 -0.99 -3.79
N GLY A 49 -14.20 -0.02 -3.13
CA GLY A 49 -15.44 -0.23 -2.37
C GLY A 49 -15.20 -1.02 -1.08
N ARG A 50 -16.20 -1.05 -0.19
CA ARG A 50 -16.23 -1.73 1.12
C ARG A 50 -15.42 -3.03 1.04
N GLY A 51 -14.27 -3.09 1.72
CA GLY A 51 -13.22 -4.09 1.51
C GLY A 51 -13.80 -5.45 1.15
N ARG A 52 -13.50 -5.91 -0.07
CA ARG A 52 -14.08 -7.13 -0.64
C ARG A 52 -13.95 -8.26 0.37
N ALA A 53 -15.08 -8.68 0.95
CA ALA A 53 -15.12 -9.86 1.77
C ALA A 53 -14.70 -11.04 0.88
N LEU A 54 -13.69 -11.78 1.31
CA LEU A 54 -13.34 -13.05 0.67
C LEU A 54 -14.43 -14.04 1.07
N TYR A 55 -15.29 -14.39 0.14
CA TYR A 55 -16.25 -15.49 0.33
C TYR A 55 -15.57 -16.79 -0.06
N LEU A 56 -15.70 -17.81 0.80
CA LEU A 56 -15.31 -19.16 0.47
C LEU A 56 -16.19 -19.64 -0.69
N VAL A 57 -15.59 -19.98 -1.83
CA VAL A 57 -16.31 -20.63 -2.93
C VAL A 57 -16.32 -22.11 -2.63
N ASP A 58 -17.48 -22.66 -2.30
CA ASP A 58 -17.64 -24.12 -2.27
C ASP A 58 -17.35 -24.65 -3.68
N ARG A 59 -16.39 -25.57 -3.77
CA ARG A 59 -16.17 -26.33 -5.00
C ARG A 59 -17.43 -27.16 -5.21
N VAL A 60 -18.36 -26.65 -6.00
CA VAL A 60 -19.45 -27.48 -6.54
C VAL A 60 -18.75 -28.62 -7.27
N ALA A 61 -18.82 -29.81 -6.69
CA ALA A 61 -18.33 -31.03 -7.30
C ALA A 61 -18.99 -31.11 -8.68
N GLY A 62 -18.16 -30.97 -9.72
CA GLY A 62 -18.59 -31.10 -11.09
C GLY A 62 -19.16 -32.50 -11.29
N THR A 63 -20.49 -32.58 -11.27
CA THR A 63 -21.22 -33.77 -11.72
C THR A 63 -22.57 -33.32 -12.24
N LYS A 64 -22.62 -33.13 -13.55
CA LYS A 64 -23.75 -33.33 -14.47
C LYS A 64 -23.10 -33.24 -15.85
N GLY A 65 -22.75 -34.36 -16.48
CA GLY A 65 -23.70 -35.36 -16.96
C GLY A 65 -23.96 -35.01 -18.42
N PHE A 66 -23.06 -35.45 -19.31
CA PHE A 66 -23.35 -35.51 -20.74
C PHE A 66 -24.29 -36.69 -20.96
N ALA A 67 -25.54 -36.38 -21.28
CA ALA A 67 -26.49 -37.26 -21.94
C ALA A 67 -27.36 -36.39 -22.85
#